data_AF-A0A512DVS0-F1
#
_entry.id   AF-A0A512DVS0-F1
#
_cell.length_a   1.000
_cell.length_b   1.000
_cell.length_c   1.000
_cell.angle_alpha   90.00
_cell.angle_beta   90.00
_cell.angle_gamma   90.00
#
_symmetry.space_group_name_H-M   'P 1'
#
loop_
_entity.id
_entity.type
_entity.pdbx_description
1 polymer ?
#
loop_
_entity_poly.entity_id
_entity_poly.type
_entity_poly.pdbx_seq_one_letter_code
_entity_poly.pdbx_strand_id
1 'polypeptide(L)'
;MNSLPRLISAIAGLLITTACTTPELPIEQARIDNIGVVDAIDGTFTVAMDGQGRISPVERSAALKTLSDFGAVRTVRARVESGTTAQARAALVELFADAGVPPGHLSFGGDAATAPGQVRIALQRFEVTPPTCAGWPDIQKNYVENGPVLPMGCVTNRNLQLMVEDPRDLIVGRSLGDADTEREVAAVNRYRADKVKPFLSNTATGGSGASLSRQ
;
A
#
# COMPACT_ATOMS: atom_id res chain seq x y z
N MET A 1 1.22 77.09 -51.75
CA MET A 1 2.49 76.59 -52.32
C MET A 1 3.29 75.98 -51.18
N ASN A 2 3.43 74.64 -51.21
CA ASN A 2 4.47 73.78 -50.62
C ASN A 2 4.75 73.87 -49.09
N SER A 3 4.88 72.81 -48.29
CA SER A 3 4.87 71.35 -48.48
C SER A 3 5.09 70.62 -47.13
N LEU A 4 4.28 69.57 -46.89
CA LEU A 4 4.57 68.31 -46.15
C LEU A 4 4.64 68.21 -44.60
N PRO A 5 4.39 66.98 -44.03
CA PRO A 5 3.60 66.74 -42.82
C PRO A 5 4.29 65.90 -41.70
N ARG A 6 3.55 65.75 -40.59
CA ARG A 6 3.49 64.65 -39.57
C ARG A 6 4.67 63.68 -39.43
N LEU A 7 5.16 63.52 -38.19
CA LEU A 7 5.63 62.23 -37.64
C LEU A 7 5.50 62.24 -36.10
N ILE A 8 4.53 61.49 -35.59
CA ILE A 8 4.37 61.13 -34.17
C ILE A 8 5.33 59.96 -33.91
N SER A 9 6.37 60.15 -33.09
CA SER A 9 7.21 59.04 -32.63
C SER A 9 6.62 58.44 -31.37
N ALA A 10 6.04 57.26 -31.54
CA ALA A 10 5.76 56.30 -30.48
C ALA A 10 7.06 55.58 -30.08
N ILE A 11 7.38 55.56 -28.79
CA ILE A 11 8.29 54.57 -28.21
C ILE A 11 7.48 53.83 -27.15
N ALA A 12 6.67 52.87 -27.61
CA ALA A 12 6.10 51.86 -26.76
C ALA A 12 7.18 50.78 -26.56
N GLY A 13 7.78 50.78 -25.37
CA GLY A 13 8.77 49.78 -24.98
C GLY A 13 8.17 48.38 -25.02
N LEU A 14 8.67 47.54 -25.91
CA LEU A 14 8.37 46.13 -26.01
C LEU A 14 9.08 45.41 -24.84
N LEU A 15 8.39 45.30 -23.70
CA LEU A 15 8.80 44.43 -22.59
C LEU A 15 8.62 42.98 -23.04
N ILE A 16 9.69 42.39 -23.59
CA ILE A 16 9.77 40.95 -23.83
C ILE A 16 10.02 40.29 -22.47
N THR A 17 8.95 39.94 -21.77
CA THR A 17 9.04 39.01 -20.64
C THR A 17 9.36 37.64 -21.22
N THR A 18 10.65 37.29 -21.24
CA THR A 18 11.08 35.90 -21.43
C THR A 18 10.61 35.11 -20.21
N ALA A 19 9.39 34.59 -20.27
CA ALA A 19 8.95 33.54 -19.37
C ALA A 19 9.91 32.36 -19.60
N CYS A 20 10.66 31.98 -18.56
CA CYS A 20 11.25 30.65 -18.51
C CYS A 20 10.11 29.65 -18.45
N THR A 21 9.57 29.26 -19.60
CA THR A 21 8.85 27.99 -19.72
C THR A 21 9.92 26.92 -19.57
N THR A 22 10.06 26.36 -18.38
CA THR A 22 10.65 25.03 -18.26
C THR A 22 9.81 24.13 -19.16
N PRO A 23 10.37 23.48 -20.20
CA PRO A 23 9.62 22.45 -20.89
C PRO A 23 9.26 21.42 -19.81
N GLU A 24 7.98 21.34 -19.50
CA GLU A 24 7.41 20.31 -18.65
C GLU A 24 7.81 19.00 -19.32
N LEU A 25 8.84 18.35 -18.78
CA LEU A 25 9.29 17.08 -19.32
C LEU A 25 8.06 16.17 -19.25
N PRO A 26 7.71 15.41 -20.30
CA PRO A 26 6.55 14.49 -20.30
C PRO A 26 6.53 13.50 -19.10
N ILE A 27 7.67 13.40 -18.42
CA ILE A 27 7.92 12.63 -17.21
C ILE A 27 7.07 13.12 -16.02
N GLU A 28 6.70 14.41 -15.96
CA GLU A 28 5.98 14.98 -14.81
C GLU A 28 4.47 14.70 -14.84
N GLN A 29 3.78 14.92 -15.98
CA GLN A 29 2.40 14.43 -16.16
C GLN A 29 2.30 12.91 -16.00
N ALA A 30 3.27 12.15 -16.53
CA ALA A 30 3.29 10.69 -16.37
C ALA A 30 3.45 10.25 -14.90
N ARG A 31 3.86 11.13 -13.98
CA ARG A 31 4.04 10.79 -12.57
C ARG A 31 2.72 10.78 -11.80
N ILE A 32 1.77 11.65 -12.15
CA ILE A 32 0.55 11.89 -11.37
C ILE A 32 -0.54 10.86 -11.69
N ASP A 33 -0.69 10.47 -12.96
CA ASP A 33 -1.74 9.53 -13.39
C ASP A 33 -1.46 8.05 -13.06
N ASN A 34 -0.27 7.75 -12.50
CA ASN A 34 0.22 6.40 -12.26
C ASN A 34 0.24 6.00 -10.78
N ILE A 35 -0.45 6.75 -9.92
CA ILE A 35 -0.58 6.45 -8.49
C ILE A 35 -1.95 5.82 -8.26
N GLY A 36 -1.96 4.61 -7.68
CA GLY A 36 -3.22 3.97 -7.30
C GLY A 36 -3.82 4.65 -6.07
N VAL A 37 -5.15 4.56 -5.93
CA VAL A 37 -5.87 5.14 -4.79
C VAL A 37 -6.10 4.05 -3.77
N VAL A 38 -5.83 4.35 -2.50
CA VAL A 38 -6.13 3.45 -1.38
C VAL A 38 -7.18 4.11 -0.51
N ASP A 39 -8.33 3.46 -0.40
CA ASP A 39 -9.48 3.96 0.35
C ASP A 39 -9.67 3.16 1.63
N ALA A 40 -10.00 3.87 2.72
CA ALA A 40 -10.43 3.27 3.96
C ALA A 40 -11.93 2.97 3.89
N ILE A 41 -12.30 1.74 4.22
CA ILE A 41 -13.68 1.30 4.37
C ILE A 41 -13.88 1.09 5.85
N ASP A 42 -14.72 1.94 6.44
CA ASP A 42 -15.03 1.92 7.86
C ASP A 42 -16.42 1.29 8.09
N GLY A 43 -16.57 0.63 9.23
CA GLY A 43 -17.83 0.06 9.69
C GLY A 43 -17.92 0.15 11.20
N THR A 44 -19.12 0.08 11.74
CA THR A 44 -19.32 -0.03 13.18
C THR A 44 -20.42 -1.04 13.47
N PHE A 45 -20.27 -1.77 14.56
CA PHE A 45 -21.34 -2.63 15.08
C PHE A 45 -21.25 -2.72 16.60
N THR A 46 -22.31 -3.21 17.21
CA THR A 46 -22.37 -3.44 18.65
C THR A 46 -22.49 -4.94 18.93
N VAL A 47 -21.92 -5.35 20.06
CA VAL A 47 -22.06 -6.72 20.59
C VAL A 47 -22.72 -6.61 21.96
N ALA A 48 -23.83 -7.29 22.14
CA ALA A 48 -24.46 -7.37 23.45
C ALA A 48 -23.76 -8.41 24.34
N MET A 49 -23.60 -8.04 25.60
CA MET A 49 -22.94 -8.82 26.64
C MET A 49 -23.83 -8.89 27.88
N ASP A 50 -23.74 -10.01 28.60
CA ASP A 50 -24.40 -10.14 29.89
C ASP A 50 -23.68 -9.34 30.99
N GLY A 51 -24.26 -9.29 32.19
CA GLY A 51 -23.67 -8.60 33.35
C GLY A 51 -22.33 -9.20 33.83
N GLN A 52 -21.94 -10.36 33.32
CA GLN A 52 -20.66 -11.02 33.60
C GLN A 52 -19.63 -10.79 32.47
N GLY A 53 -19.99 -10.06 31.41
CA GLY A 53 -19.12 -9.82 30.25
C GLY A 53 -19.01 -11.00 29.30
N ARG A 54 -19.99 -11.91 29.29
CA ARG A 54 -20.06 -13.03 28.33
C ARG A 54 -20.92 -12.65 27.14
N ILE A 55 -20.59 -13.22 25.99
CA ILE A 55 -21.31 -13.02 24.73
C ILE A 55 -22.26 -14.20 24.56
N SER A 56 -23.54 -13.91 24.30
CA SER A 56 -24.51 -14.99 24.02
C SER A 56 -24.18 -15.70 22.70
N PRO A 57 -24.56 -16.98 22.51
CA PRO A 57 -24.29 -17.68 21.24
C PRO A 57 -24.91 -17.00 20.02
N VAL A 58 -26.09 -16.38 20.19
CA VAL A 58 -26.78 -15.63 19.13
C VAL A 58 -25.96 -14.40 18.72
N GLU A 59 -25.56 -13.58 19.70
CA GLU A 59 -24.71 -12.41 19.48
C GLU A 59 -23.35 -12.79 18.88
N ARG A 60 -22.75 -13.90 19.33
CA ARG A 60 -21.51 -14.42 18.76
C ARG A 60 -21.68 -14.73 17.27
N SER A 61 -22.74 -15.46 16.91
CA SER A 61 -23.00 -15.79 15.50
C SER A 61 -23.27 -14.55 14.62
N ALA A 62 -23.99 -13.56 15.15
CA ALA A 62 -24.26 -12.30 14.46
C ALA A 62 -23.00 -11.45 14.26
N ALA A 63 -22.12 -11.42 15.27
CA ALA A 63 -20.84 -10.74 15.19
C ALA A 63 -19.91 -11.41 14.16
N LEU A 64 -19.81 -12.75 14.17
CA LEU A 64 -19.02 -13.50 13.19
C LEU A 64 -19.51 -13.26 11.77
N LYS A 65 -20.84 -13.22 11.56
CA LYS A 65 -21.44 -12.90 10.27
C LYS A 65 -21.11 -11.46 9.83
N THR A 66 -21.22 -10.50 10.74
CA THR A 66 -20.86 -9.10 10.46
C THR A 66 -19.39 -8.98 10.02
N LEU A 67 -18.48 -9.72 10.67
CA LEU A 67 -17.06 -9.73 10.30
C LEU A 67 -16.81 -10.36 8.93
N SER A 68 -17.48 -11.48 8.61
CA SER A 68 -17.34 -12.10 7.29
C SER A 68 -17.92 -11.25 6.17
N ASP A 69 -19.03 -10.55 6.42
CA ASP A 69 -19.68 -9.69 5.43
C ASP A 69 -18.88 -8.40 5.17
N PHE A 70 -18.13 -7.92 6.18
CA PHE A 70 -17.33 -6.71 6.06
C PHE A 70 -16.15 -6.88 5.09
N GLY A 71 -15.58 -8.09 5.00
CA GLY A 71 -14.54 -8.43 4.01
C GLY A 71 -13.58 -9.52 4.48
N ALA A 72 -12.39 -9.54 3.90
CA ALA A 72 -11.35 -10.50 4.24
C ALA A 72 -10.85 -10.28 5.68
N VAL A 73 -11.30 -11.13 6.62
CA VAL A 73 -11.03 -11.02 8.07
C VAL A 73 -9.56 -10.83 8.45
N ARG A 74 -8.62 -11.32 7.64
CA ARG A 74 -7.18 -11.19 7.90
C ARG A 74 -6.65 -9.75 7.77
N THR A 75 -7.32 -8.90 6.98
CA THR A 75 -6.93 -7.48 6.78
C THR A 75 -7.80 -6.52 7.59
N VAL A 76 -8.89 -7.01 8.17
CA VAL A 76 -9.78 -6.22 9.04
C VAL A 76 -9.05 -5.84 10.31
N ARG A 77 -9.21 -4.57 10.71
CA ARG A 77 -8.78 -4.02 11.98
C ARG A 77 -9.99 -3.65 12.80
N ALA A 78 -9.99 -4.07 14.05
CA ALA A 78 -11.07 -3.81 14.98
C ALA A 78 -10.57 -2.95 16.14
N ARG A 79 -11.35 -1.92 16.48
CA ARG A 79 -11.14 -1.09 17.65
C ARG A 79 -12.37 -1.17 18.52
N VAL A 80 -12.20 -1.67 19.74
CA VAL A 80 -13.23 -1.61 20.77
C VAL A 80 -13.22 -0.21 21.36
N GLU A 81 -14.31 0.53 21.15
CA GLU A 81 -14.39 1.96 21.45
C GLU A 81 -15.08 2.26 22.79
N SER A 82 -15.59 1.23 23.45
CA SER A 82 -16.26 1.34 24.75
C SER A 82 -15.42 0.70 25.85
N GLY A 83 -15.60 1.16 27.09
CA GLY A 83 -14.94 0.57 28.24
C GLY A 83 -15.40 -0.87 28.48
N THR A 84 -14.45 -1.79 28.62
CA THR A 84 -14.72 -3.23 28.85
C THR A 84 -14.12 -3.72 30.16
N THR A 85 -14.81 -4.64 30.84
CA THR A 85 -14.23 -5.41 31.94
C THR A 85 -13.17 -6.40 31.42
N ALA A 86 -12.33 -6.94 32.31
CA ALA A 86 -11.34 -7.96 31.94
C ALA A 86 -11.99 -9.20 31.30
N GLN A 87 -13.15 -9.62 31.81
CA GLN A 87 -13.90 -10.77 31.28
C GLN A 87 -14.45 -10.50 29.87
N ALA A 88 -15.06 -9.32 29.67
CA ALA A 88 -15.55 -8.89 28.36
C ALA A 88 -14.41 -8.80 27.34
N ARG A 89 -13.26 -8.27 27.76
CA ARG A 89 -12.07 -8.19 26.92
C ARG A 89 -11.59 -9.57 26.47
N ALA A 90 -11.53 -10.55 27.37
CA ALA A 90 -11.16 -11.93 27.03
C ALA A 90 -12.15 -12.55 26.03
N ALA A 91 -13.46 -12.37 26.25
CA ALA A 91 -14.50 -12.88 25.35
C ALA A 91 -14.43 -12.27 23.94
N LEU A 92 -14.10 -10.97 23.84
CA LEU A 92 -13.91 -10.31 22.54
C LEU A 92 -12.65 -10.81 21.84
N VAL A 93 -11.52 -10.95 22.55
CA VAL A 93 -10.29 -11.53 21.97
C VAL A 93 -10.57 -12.91 21.39
N GLU A 94 -11.30 -13.75 22.11
CA GLU A 94 -11.69 -15.09 21.64
C GLU A 94 -12.63 -15.02 20.42
N LEU A 95 -13.66 -14.18 20.47
CA LEU A 95 -14.58 -13.95 19.34
C LEU A 95 -13.83 -13.57 18.04
N PHE A 96 -12.90 -12.63 18.15
CA PHE A 96 -12.11 -12.15 16.99
C PHE A 96 -11.07 -13.17 16.53
N ALA A 97 -10.47 -13.92 17.46
CA ALA A 97 -9.56 -15.01 17.12
C ALA A 97 -10.30 -16.12 16.35
N ASP A 98 -11.50 -16.50 16.79
CA ASP A 98 -12.36 -17.47 16.10
C ASP A 98 -12.80 -17.00 14.71
N ALA A 99 -12.98 -15.68 14.55
CA ALA A 99 -13.25 -15.09 13.24
C ALA A 99 -12.02 -15.11 12.31
N GLY A 100 -10.81 -15.38 12.83
CA GLY A 100 -9.56 -15.35 12.07
C GLY A 100 -8.93 -13.97 11.97
N VAL A 101 -9.32 -13.01 12.82
CA VAL A 101 -8.70 -11.68 12.88
C VAL A 101 -7.35 -11.79 13.61
N PRO A 102 -6.23 -11.27 13.04
CA PRO A 102 -4.93 -11.33 13.69
C PRO A 102 -4.94 -10.63 15.05
N PRO A 103 -4.22 -11.14 16.08
CA PRO A 103 -4.21 -10.53 17.42
C PRO A 103 -3.76 -9.06 17.42
N GLY A 104 -2.81 -8.71 16.56
CA GLY A 104 -2.32 -7.33 16.41
C GLY A 104 -3.30 -6.37 15.72
N HIS A 105 -4.41 -6.87 15.17
CA HIS A 105 -5.44 -6.08 14.51
C HIS A 105 -6.62 -5.74 15.43
N LEU A 106 -6.65 -6.27 16.65
CA LEU A 106 -7.64 -5.92 17.67
C LEU A 106 -7.02 -4.95 18.69
N SER A 107 -7.61 -3.77 18.80
CA SER A 107 -7.21 -2.77 19.78
C SER A 107 -8.36 -2.40 20.71
N PHE A 108 -8.03 -1.98 21.92
CA PHE A 108 -8.99 -1.54 22.92
C PHE A 108 -8.66 -0.09 23.27
N GLY A 109 -9.67 0.78 23.24
CA GLY A 109 -9.49 2.16 23.66
C GLY A 109 -10.63 3.03 23.19
N GLY A 110 -11.15 3.82 24.12
CA GLY A 110 -12.26 4.73 23.89
C GLY A 110 -13.22 4.73 25.08
N ASP A 111 -14.07 5.73 25.08
CA ASP A 111 -15.10 6.02 26.07
C ASP A 111 -16.45 6.26 25.38
N ALA A 112 -16.62 5.68 24.17
CA ALA A 112 -17.84 5.82 23.40
C ALA A 112 -19.03 5.36 24.23
N ALA A 113 -20.04 6.23 24.33
CA ALA A 113 -21.28 5.93 25.03
C ALA A 113 -22.01 4.78 24.31
N THR A 114 -22.33 3.74 25.06
CA THR A 114 -23.11 2.59 24.60
C THR A 114 -24.28 2.34 25.54
N ALA A 115 -25.30 1.65 25.03
CA ALA A 115 -26.38 1.16 25.88
C ALA A 115 -25.80 0.18 26.94
N PRO A 116 -26.42 0.08 28.12
CA PRO A 116 -25.99 -0.86 29.15
C PRO A 116 -25.88 -2.29 28.59
N GLY A 117 -24.75 -2.95 28.85
CA GLY A 117 -24.49 -4.30 28.34
C GLY A 117 -24.15 -4.35 26.84
N GLN A 118 -23.82 -3.24 26.19
CA GLN A 118 -23.35 -3.24 24.80
C GLN A 118 -21.92 -2.71 24.69
N VAL A 119 -21.16 -3.35 23.81
CA VAL A 119 -19.82 -2.92 23.43
C VAL A 119 -19.84 -2.45 21.97
N ARG A 120 -19.41 -1.21 21.73
CA ARG A 120 -19.26 -0.66 20.37
C ARG A 120 -17.87 -0.97 19.82
N ILE A 121 -17.86 -1.42 18.58
CA ILE A 121 -16.65 -1.82 17.86
C ILE A 121 -16.64 -1.11 16.52
N ALA A 122 -15.56 -0.39 16.24
CA ALA A 122 -15.26 0.14 14.93
C ALA A 122 -14.40 -0.87 14.15
N LEU A 123 -14.76 -1.10 12.91
CA LEU A 123 -14.03 -1.91 11.95
C LEU A 123 -13.45 -1.00 10.88
N GLN A 124 -12.26 -1.34 10.42
CA GLN A 124 -11.62 -0.67 9.30
C GLN A 124 -10.92 -1.72 8.43
N ARG A 125 -11.10 -1.62 7.12
CA ARG A 125 -10.28 -2.29 6.13
C ARG A 125 -9.88 -1.31 5.04
N PHE A 126 -8.91 -1.68 4.22
CA PHE A 126 -8.45 -0.86 3.11
C PHE A 126 -8.69 -1.59 1.80
N GLU A 127 -8.96 -0.81 0.76
CA GLU A 127 -9.12 -1.29 -0.60
C GLU A 127 -8.23 -0.45 -1.53
N VAL A 128 -7.69 -1.06 -2.58
CA VAL A 128 -6.84 -0.37 -3.55
C VAL A 128 -7.49 -0.40 -4.92
N THR A 129 -7.59 0.78 -5.53
CA THR A 129 -7.94 0.94 -6.94
C THR A 129 -6.64 1.18 -7.73
N PRO A 130 -6.16 0.18 -8.48
CA PRO A 130 -4.90 0.30 -9.20
C PRO A 130 -4.98 1.27 -10.38
N PRO A 131 -3.87 1.92 -10.75
CA PRO A 131 -3.86 2.85 -11.87
C PRO A 131 -4.06 2.13 -13.20
N THR A 132 -4.58 2.87 -14.19
CA THR A 132 -4.65 2.40 -15.58
C THR A 132 -3.37 2.81 -16.29
N CYS A 133 -2.55 1.82 -16.66
CA CYS A 133 -1.30 2.09 -17.37
C CYS A 133 -1.52 2.23 -18.87
N ALA A 134 -0.88 3.23 -19.47
CA ALA A 134 -0.85 3.41 -20.92
C ALA A 134 -0.16 2.23 -21.65
N GLY A 135 -0.45 2.11 -22.95
CA GLY A 135 0.24 1.15 -23.83
C GLY A 135 1.72 1.47 -24.04
N TRP A 136 2.39 0.65 -24.85
CA TRP A 136 3.84 0.72 -25.10
C TRP A 136 4.15 1.18 -26.54
N PRO A 137 3.79 2.41 -26.96
CA PRO A 137 3.91 2.83 -28.35
C PRO A 137 5.36 2.92 -28.83
N ASP A 138 6.30 3.26 -27.95
CA ASP A 138 7.68 3.60 -28.31
C ASP A 138 8.71 2.48 -28.01
N ILE A 139 8.26 1.26 -27.70
CA ILE A 139 9.16 0.19 -27.23
C ILE A 139 10.27 -0.14 -28.24
N GLN A 140 9.95 -0.13 -29.54
CA GLN A 140 10.91 -0.41 -30.61
C GLN A 140 11.90 0.74 -30.82
N LYS A 141 11.42 1.98 -30.72
CA LYS A 141 12.26 3.18 -30.87
C LYS A 141 13.26 3.28 -29.71
N ASN A 142 12.76 3.13 -28.48
CA ASN A 142 13.58 3.27 -27.28
C ASN A 142 14.55 2.10 -27.10
N TYR A 143 14.29 0.93 -27.69
CA TYR A 143 15.24 -0.18 -27.72
C TYR A 143 16.54 0.17 -28.46
N VAL A 144 16.43 0.81 -29.62
CA VAL A 144 17.60 1.20 -30.44
C VAL A 144 18.38 2.35 -29.79
N GLU A 145 17.67 3.28 -29.15
CA GLU A 145 18.25 4.48 -28.55
C GLU A 145 18.65 4.27 -27.07
N ASN A 146 18.42 3.09 -26.50
CA ASN A 146 18.49 2.82 -25.06
C ASN A 146 17.74 3.88 -24.21
N GLY A 147 16.59 4.30 -24.73
CA GLY A 147 15.75 5.34 -24.14
C GLY A 147 14.89 4.81 -22.98
N PRO A 148 14.41 5.71 -22.09
CA PRO A 148 13.56 5.32 -20.97
C PRO A 148 12.23 4.72 -21.47
N VAL A 149 11.80 3.62 -20.85
CA VAL A 149 10.50 3.01 -21.16
C VAL A 149 9.46 3.50 -20.14
N LEU A 150 8.73 4.54 -20.54
CA LEU A 150 7.83 5.31 -19.67
C LEU A 150 6.76 4.47 -18.92
N PRO A 151 6.05 3.49 -19.53
CA PRO A 151 5.00 2.76 -18.82
C PRO A 151 5.52 1.72 -17.81
N MET A 152 6.82 1.41 -17.78
CA MET A 152 7.37 0.37 -16.90
C MET A 152 7.13 0.69 -15.41
N GLY A 153 7.27 1.96 -15.01
CA GLY A 153 7.01 2.38 -13.63
C GLY A 153 5.55 2.18 -13.22
N CYS A 154 4.61 2.55 -14.09
CA CYS A 154 3.18 2.31 -13.85
C CYS A 154 2.88 0.83 -13.71
N VAL A 155 3.35 0.00 -14.65
CA VAL A 155 3.07 -1.44 -14.64
C VAL A 155 3.66 -2.10 -13.40
N THR A 156 4.85 -1.69 -12.99
CA THR A 156 5.47 -2.15 -11.74
C THR A 156 4.61 -1.79 -10.53
N ASN A 157 4.15 -0.53 -10.44
CA ASN A 157 3.31 -0.06 -9.33
C ASN A 157 1.95 -0.79 -9.32
N ARG A 158 1.29 -0.90 -10.47
CA ARG A 158 0.03 -1.65 -10.64
C ARG A 158 0.18 -3.10 -10.21
N ASN A 159 1.24 -3.78 -10.64
CA ASN A 159 1.47 -5.17 -10.27
C ASN A 159 1.71 -5.30 -8.77
N LEU A 160 2.47 -4.39 -8.15
CA LEU A 160 2.64 -4.36 -6.70
C LEU A 160 1.29 -4.24 -5.98
N GLN A 161 0.45 -3.28 -6.37
CA GLN A 161 -0.86 -3.05 -5.76
C GLN A 161 -1.81 -4.25 -5.91
N LEU A 162 -1.69 -5.02 -6.99
CA LEU A 162 -2.47 -6.25 -7.20
C LEU A 162 -1.93 -7.46 -6.44
N MET A 163 -0.66 -7.44 -6.01
CA MET A 163 -0.03 -8.54 -5.28
C MET A 163 -0.09 -8.38 -3.76
N VAL A 164 -0.26 -7.14 -3.27
CA VAL A 164 -0.29 -6.86 -1.83
C VAL A 164 -1.55 -7.45 -1.20
N GLU A 165 -1.36 -8.21 -0.12
CA GLU A 165 -2.46 -8.83 0.65
C GLU A 165 -3.29 -7.80 1.43
N ASP A 166 -2.63 -6.85 2.10
CA ASP A 166 -3.28 -5.79 2.88
C ASP A 166 -3.00 -4.42 2.25
N PRO A 167 -3.99 -3.79 1.57
CA PRO A 167 -3.81 -2.50 0.91
C PRO A 167 -3.31 -1.37 1.80
N ARG A 168 -3.50 -1.46 3.13
CA ARG A 168 -2.96 -0.48 4.09
C ARG A 168 -1.44 -0.37 4.01
N ASP A 169 -0.76 -1.47 3.67
CA ASP A 169 0.70 -1.53 3.60
C ASP A 169 1.27 -0.58 2.52
N LEU A 170 0.45 -0.17 1.55
CA LEU A 170 0.82 0.81 0.51
C LEU A 170 0.86 2.25 1.05
N ILE A 171 0.11 2.53 2.13
CA ILE A 171 0.09 3.84 2.80
C ILE A 171 1.15 3.87 3.90
N VAL A 172 1.14 2.83 4.74
CA VAL A 172 2.01 2.72 5.90
C VAL A 172 2.53 1.30 5.99
N GLY A 173 3.84 1.16 5.84
CA GLY A 173 4.51 -0.12 6.03
C GLY A 173 4.24 -0.70 7.41
N ARG A 174 4.26 -2.03 7.52
CA ARG A 174 4.13 -2.70 8.81
C ARG A 174 5.31 -2.34 9.71
N SER A 175 5.07 -2.27 11.01
CA SER A 175 6.16 -2.27 11.97
C SER A 175 6.91 -3.58 11.82
N LEU A 176 8.22 -3.49 11.59
CA LEU A 176 9.10 -4.66 11.71
C LEU A 176 9.22 -5.03 13.19
N GLY A 177 9.33 -6.32 13.47
CA GLY A 177 9.68 -6.80 14.80
C GLY A 177 11.14 -6.49 15.14
N ASP A 178 11.54 -6.88 16.34
CA ASP A 178 12.94 -6.73 16.77
C ASP A 178 13.88 -7.47 15.83
N ALA A 179 15.04 -6.87 15.56
CA ALA A 179 16.09 -7.51 14.77
C ALA A 179 16.56 -8.78 15.47
N ASP A 180 16.75 -9.86 14.70
CA ASP A 180 17.34 -11.11 15.19
C ASP A 180 18.85 -10.90 15.39
N THR A 181 19.20 -10.37 16.56
CA THR A 181 20.58 -10.05 16.94
C THR A 181 21.48 -11.29 16.92
N GLU A 182 20.95 -12.47 17.28
CA GLU A 182 21.72 -13.71 17.27
C GLU A 182 22.13 -14.08 15.84
N ARG A 183 21.20 -14.00 14.90
CA ARG A 183 21.49 -14.22 13.47
C ARG A 183 22.53 -13.25 12.94
N GLU A 184 22.42 -11.97 13.28
CA GLU A 184 23.36 -10.93 12.85
C GLU A 184 24.76 -11.15 13.42
N VAL A 185 24.88 -11.41 14.73
CA VAL A 185 26.14 -11.74 15.40
C VAL A 185 26.75 -13.01 14.82
N ALA A 186 25.93 -14.04 14.56
CA ALA A 186 26.39 -15.28 13.94
C ALA A 186 26.91 -15.08 12.51
N ALA A 187 26.34 -14.15 11.74
CA ALA A 187 26.87 -13.78 10.43
C ALA A 187 28.26 -13.12 10.54
N VAL A 188 28.44 -12.17 11.47
CA VAL A 188 29.73 -11.50 11.72
C VAL A 188 30.79 -12.50 12.20
N ASN A 189 30.43 -13.39 13.12
CA ASN A 189 31.36 -14.41 13.62
C ASN A 189 31.79 -15.40 12.53
N ARG A 190 30.88 -15.82 11.64
CA ARG A 190 31.21 -16.65 10.48
C ARG A 190 32.16 -15.95 9.52
N TYR A 191 31.94 -14.66 9.28
CA TYR A 191 32.83 -13.85 8.45
C TYR A 191 34.23 -13.75 9.05
N ARG A 192 34.34 -13.43 10.36
CA ARG A 192 35.63 -13.29 11.06
C ARG A 192 36.42 -14.60 11.19
N ALA A 193 35.73 -15.73 11.19
CA ALA A 193 36.35 -17.05 11.34
C ALA A 193 36.57 -17.77 10.00
N ASP A 194 36.42 -17.08 8.87
CA ASP A 194 36.48 -17.67 7.51
C ASP A 194 35.55 -18.89 7.33
N LYS A 195 34.42 -18.91 8.02
CA LYS A 195 33.37 -19.94 7.92
C LYS A 195 32.22 -19.50 7.01
N VAL A 196 32.51 -18.72 5.99
CA VAL A 196 31.56 -18.36 4.93
C VAL A 196 31.50 -19.47 3.88
N LYS A 197 30.31 -19.72 3.33
CA LYS A 197 30.19 -20.68 2.22
C LYS A 197 30.97 -20.12 1.02
N PRO A 198 31.85 -20.92 0.38
CA PRO A 198 32.50 -20.48 -0.86
C PRO A 198 31.44 -20.22 -1.92
N PHE A 199 31.70 -19.24 -2.80
CA PHE A 199 30.84 -19.04 -3.95
C PHE A 199 30.79 -20.32 -4.78
N LEU A 200 29.60 -20.63 -5.32
CA LEU A 200 29.49 -21.65 -6.35
C LEU A 200 30.42 -21.24 -7.49
N SER A 201 31.48 -22.02 -7.70
CA SER A 201 32.42 -21.78 -8.78
C SER A 201 31.71 -22.13 -10.07
N ASN A 202 31.29 -21.12 -10.84
CA ASN A 202 30.87 -21.31 -12.21
C ASN A 202 32.10 -21.71 -13.04
N THR A 203 32.46 -23.00 -12.97
CA THR A 203 33.05 -23.64 -14.14
C THR A 203 31.91 -23.73 -15.15
N ALA A 204 31.68 -22.64 -15.88
CA ALA A 204 30.87 -22.65 -17.08
C ALA A 204 31.55 -23.60 -18.05
N THR A 205 31.21 -24.89 -17.94
CA THR A 205 31.44 -25.85 -18.99
C THR A 205 30.54 -25.37 -20.12
N GLY A 206 31.16 -24.87 -21.19
CA GLY A 206 30.46 -24.32 -22.34
C GLY A 206 29.31 -25.23 -22.75
N GLY A 207 28.11 -24.65 -22.85
CA GLY A 207 26.92 -25.37 -23.25
C GLY A 207 27.11 -25.97 -24.65
N SER A 208 27.21 -27.29 -24.73
CA SER A 208 26.82 -28.01 -25.95
C SER A 208 25.31 -27.79 -26.14
N GLY A 209 24.94 -27.26 -27.30
CA GLY A 209 23.58 -26.86 -27.63
C GLY A 209 22.56 -27.96 -27.38
N ALA A 210 21.51 -27.63 -26.64
CA ALA A 210 20.29 -28.41 -26.61
C ALA A 210 19.59 -28.25 -27.97
N SER A 211 19.61 -29.31 -28.79
CA SER A 211 18.77 -29.40 -29.98
C SER A 211 17.30 -29.44 -29.56
N LEU A 212 16.54 -28.42 -29.94
CA LEU A 212 15.08 -28.44 -29.91
C LEU A 212 14.57 -29.53 -30.87
N SER A 213 14.17 -30.68 -30.32
CA SER A 213 13.32 -31.62 -31.05
C SER A 213 11.90 -31.06 -31.03
N ARG A 214 11.40 -30.67 -32.21
CA ARG A 214 9.97 -30.44 -32.43
C ARG A 214 9.20 -31.72 -32.11
N GLN A 215 8.09 -31.57 -31.38
CA GLN A 215 6.91 -32.39 -31.56
C GLN A 215 5.77 -31.43 -31.86
#